data_AF-A0A2H1K7I4-F1
#
_entry.id   AF-A0A2H1K7I4-F1
#
_cell.length_a   1.000
_cell.length_b   1.000
_cell.length_c   1.000
_cell.angle_alpha   90.00
_cell.angle_beta   90.00
_cell.angle_gamma   90.00
#
_symmetry.space_group_name_H-M   'P 1'
#
loop_
_entity.id
_entity.type
_entity.pdbx_description
1 polymer ?
#
loop_
_entity_poly.entity_id
_entity_poly.type
_entity_poly.pdbx_seq_one_letter_code
_entity_poly.pdbx_strand_id
1 'polypeptide(L)'
;MHNFTPPCLDTTLSLTELGLTAIGQHHSKRHLTVLCLLADEHAECPGCAQRGRVRSTRIRRLVHPPVGLTAVTLAIRIRTFQCPNCRQRWSQSPAKACVGRSKLSRTARLWALKSVVIDKMSIHVIAQNLATSWNTVCTAVLDLGTTLLLADATRFDGVSTIGVDEHCWSHRGIDRWVTVIVDLTNRPARLIDIVPGRSAEVFRDWLQ
;
A
#
# COMPACT_ATOMS: atom_id res chain seq x y z
N MET A 1 3.35 5.81 -32.61
CA MET A 1 4.23 4.65 -32.90
C MET A 1 4.55 4.01 -31.56
N HIS A 2 4.17 2.75 -31.33
CA HIS A 2 4.46 2.07 -30.06
C HIS A 2 5.82 1.38 -30.15
N ASN A 3 6.72 1.65 -29.22
CA ASN A 3 7.97 0.91 -29.09
C ASN A 3 7.68 -0.37 -28.32
N PHE A 4 7.65 -1.50 -29.02
CA PHE A 4 7.49 -2.81 -28.40
C PHE A 4 8.80 -3.25 -27.75
N THR A 5 8.76 -3.65 -26.48
CA THR A 5 9.89 -4.24 -25.75
C THR A 5 9.66 -5.73 -25.50
N PRO A 6 10.70 -6.55 -25.33
CA PRO A 6 10.54 -7.93 -24.88
C PRO A 6 9.74 -8.02 -23.57
N PRO A 7 9.01 -9.12 -23.32
CA PRO A 7 8.30 -9.32 -22.07
C PRO A 7 9.29 -9.32 -20.90
N CYS A 8 9.03 -8.49 -19.89
CA CYS A 8 9.90 -8.28 -18.75
C CYS A 8 9.08 -8.15 -17.47
N LEU A 9 9.34 -8.99 -16.46
CA LEU A 9 8.64 -8.94 -15.18
C LEU A 9 8.88 -7.63 -14.44
N ASP A 10 10.05 -7.02 -14.58
CA ASP A 10 10.36 -5.74 -13.95
C ASP A 10 9.42 -4.65 -14.44
N THR A 11 9.18 -4.59 -15.75
CA THR A 11 8.23 -3.66 -16.36
C THR A 11 6.79 -4.04 -16.02
N THR A 12 6.40 -5.30 -16.18
CA THR A 12 5.01 -5.77 -15.97
C THR A 12 4.52 -5.57 -14.54
N LEU A 13 5.41 -5.71 -13.55
CA LEU A 13 5.08 -5.57 -12.13
C LEU A 13 5.62 -4.25 -11.51
N SER A 14 6.09 -3.33 -12.36
CA SER A 14 6.67 -2.04 -11.94
C SER A 14 7.72 -2.19 -10.83
N LEU A 15 8.59 -3.21 -10.91
CA LEU A 15 9.55 -3.55 -9.85
C LEU A 15 10.64 -2.49 -9.71
N THR A 16 11.02 -1.82 -10.80
CA THR A 16 12.05 -0.77 -10.79
C THR A 16 11.67 0.38 -9.86
N GLU A 17 10.40 0.79 -9.83
CA GLU A 17 9.90 1.83 -8.91
C GLU A 17 9.99 1.41 -7.43
N LEU A 18 9.95 0.10 -7.18
CA LEU A 18 10.11 -0.50 -5.85
C LEU A 18 11.59 -0.72 -5.49
N GLY A 19 12.53 -0.41 -6.39
CA GLY A 19 13.96 -0.68 -6.23
C GLY A 19 14.26 -2.18 -6.28
N LEU A 20 13.50 -2.93 -7.08
CA LEU A 20 13.60 -4.38 -7.22
C LEU A 20 13.89 -4.79 -8.66
N THR A 21 14.55 -5.94 -8.80
CA THR A 21 14.79 -6.62 -10.08
C THR A 21 14.42 -8.09 -9.94
N ALA A 22 13.61 -8.60 -10.84
CA ALA A 22 13.24 -10.00 -10.92
C ALA A 22 14.43 -10.84 -11.39
N ILE A 23 14.68 -11.93 -10.69
CA ILE A 23 15.73 -12.91 -11.02
C ILE A 23 15.18 -14.33 -11.21
N GLY A 24 13.87 -14.49 -11.05
CA GLY A 24 13.20 -15.77 -11.24
C GLY A 24 11.72 -15.66 -10.91
N GLN A 25 10.95 -16.61 -11.42
CA GLN A 25 9.53 -16.72 -11.14
C GLN A 25 9.14 -18.17 -10.88
N HIS A 26 8.11 -18.35 -10.06
CA HIS A 26 7.45 -19.62 -9.85
C HIS A 26 5.94 -19.39 -9.94
N HIS A 27 5.30 -20.03 -10.91
CA HIS A 27 3.88 -19.90 -11.16
C HIS A 27 3.15 -21.20 -10.78
N SER A 28 2.18 -21.11 -9.88
CA SER A 28 1.38 -22.25 -9.42
C SER A 28 -0.11 -21.92 -9.50
N LYS A 29 -0.86 -22.59 -10.38
CA LYS A 29 -2.29 -22.36 -10.61
C LYS A 29 -2.65 -20.88 -10.77
N ARG A 30 -3.11 -20.22 -9.70
CA ARG A 30 -3.52 -18.81 -9.63
C ARG A 30 -2.62 -17.96 -8.73
N HIS A 31 -1.36 -18.35 -8.56
CA HIS A 31 -0.40 -17.61 -7.75
C HIS A 31 0.98 -17.53 -8.42
N LEU A 32 1.47 -16.31 -8.61
CA LEU A 32 2.80 -16.00 -9.14
C LEU A 32 3.69 -15.54 -8.00
N THR A 33 4.80 -16.24 -7.78
CA THR A 33 5.87 -15.77 -6.89
C THR A 33 7.04 -15.28 -7.73
N VAL A 34 7.46 -14.04 -7.55
CA VAL A 34 8.62 -13.47 -8.24
C VAL A 34 9.77 -13.31 -7.26
N LEU A 35 10.86 -14.01 -7.49
CA LEU A 35 12.10 -13.87 -6.72
C LEU A 35 12.80 -12.58 -7.16
N CYS A 36 13.02 -11.68 -6.21
CA CYS A 36 13.57 -10.35 -6.48
C CYS A 36 14.90 -10.15 -5.73
N LEU A 37 15.80 -9.38 -6.35
CA LEU A 37 16.90 -8.70 -5.66
C LEU A 37 16.53 -7.23 -5.44
N LEU A 38 17.18 -6.60 -4.45
CA LEU A 38 17.20 -5.15 -4.35
C LEU A 38 18.18 -4.62 -5.40
N ALA A 39 17.76 -3.62 -6.17
CA ALA A 39 18.60 -2.98 -7.19
C ALA A 39 19.79 -2.25 -6.56
N ASP A 40 19.63 -1.79 -5.32
CA ASP A 40 20.70 -1.14 -4.57
C ASP A 40 21.52 -2.18 -3.80
N GLU A 41 22.78 -2.35 -4.22
CA GLU A 41 23.65 -3.34 -3.61
C GLU A 41 24.27 -2.86 -2.29
N HIS A 42 24.28 -1.56 -1.95
CA HIS A 42 24.89 -0.92 -0.76
C HIS A 42 25.77 -1.85 0.09
N ALA A 43 26.82 -2.37 -0.55
CA ALA A 43 27.65 -3.43 0.01
C ALA A 43 28.82 -2.85 0.81
N GLU A 44 28.89 -1.54 0.98
CA GLU A 44 29.96 -0.85 1.69
C GLU A 44 29.64 -0.72 3.18
N CYS A 45 30.66 -0.88 4.01
CA CYS A 45 30.53 -0.76 5.45
C CYS A 45 30.19 0.70 5.84
N PRO A 46 29.12 0.94 6.61
CA PRO A 46 28.75 2.30 7.01
C PRO A 46 29.78 2.97 7.94
N GLY A 47 30.68 2.21 8.57
CA GLY A 47 31.72 2.76 9.44
C GLY A 47 33.06 3.03 8.75
N CYS A 48 33.45 2.22 7.76
CA CYS A 48 34.80 2.29 7.17
C CYS A 48 34.84 2.14 5.64
N ALA A 49 33.69 2.20 4.97
CA ALA A 49 33.51 2.09 3.51
C ALA A 49 34.01 0.78 2.85
N GLN A 50 34.66 -0.12 3.58
CA GLN A 50 35.13 -1.40 3.03
C GLN A 50 33.95 -2.26 2.54
N ARG A 51 34.12 -2.90 1.37
CA ARG A 51 33.13 -3.84 0.84
C ARG A 51 32.89 -5.01 1.82
N GLY A 52 31.65 -5.13 2.27
CA GLY A 52 31.16 -6.18 3.14
C GLY A 52 31.01 -7.52 2.42
N ARG A 53 31.20 -8.60 3.17
CA ARG A 53 30.93 -9.96 2.71
C ARG A 53 29.51 -10.36 3.11
N VAL A 54 28.80 -11.08 2.23
CA VAL A 54 27.48 -11.62 2.55
C VAL A 54 27.64 -12.66 3.67
N ARG A 55 27.02 -12.40 4.81
CA ARG A 55 27.01 -13.30 5.98
C ARG A 55 25.79 -14.21 5.97
N SER A 56 24.63 -13.66 5.64
CA SER A 56 23.37 -14.40 5.61
C SER A 56 22.40 -13.77 4.63
N THR A 57 21.46 -14.56 4.13
CA THR A 57 20.36 -14.08 3.29
C THR A 57 19.04 -14.56 3.88
N ARG A 58 18.02 -13.70 3.87
CA ARG A 58 16.65 -14.07 4.21
C ARG A 58 15.69 -13.66 3.09
N ILE A 59 14.56 -14.34 3.00
CA ILE A 59 13.48 -13.97 2.09
C ILE A 59 12.42 -13.18 2.84
N ARG A 60 12.13 -11.96 2.37
CA ARG A 60 10.93 -11.21 2.79
C ARG A 60 9.89 -11.31 1.68
N ARG A 61 8.69 -11.77 2.04
CA ARG A 61 7.56 -11.85 1.11
C ARG A 61 6.70 -10.61 1.23
N LEU A 62 6.36 -10.00 0.09
CA LEU A 62 5.41 -8.91 -0.01
C LEU A 62 4.28 -9.30 -0.96
N VAL A 63 3.06 -9.01 -0.57
CA VAL A 63 1.88 -9.08 -1.43
C VAL A 63 1.94 -7.92 -2.43
N HIS A 64 1.64 -8.20 -3.69
CA HIS A 64 1.68 -7.27 -4.80
C HIS A 64 0.33 -7.30 -5.55
N PRO A 65 -0.05 -6.24 -6.31
CA PRO A 65 -1.26 -6.28 -7.11
C PRO A 65 -1.33 -7.52 -7.99
N PRO A 66 -2.53 -8.10 -8.15
CA PRO A 66 -2.71 -9.27 -8.98
C PRO A 66 -2.49 -8.94 -10.46
N VAL A 67 -2.12 -9.96 -11.25
CA VAL A 67 -2.13 -9.89 -12.71
C VAL A 67 -3.31 -10.72 -13.20
N GLY A 68 -4.36 -10.06 -13.70
CA GLY A 68 -5.62 -10.71 -14.01
C GLY A 68 -6.19 -11.43 -12.77
N LEU A 69 -6.40 -12.75 -12.88
CA LEU A 69 -6.90 -13.59 -11.79
C LEU A 69 -5.79 -14.23 -10.94
N THR A 70 -4.52 -13.88 -11.18
CA THR A 70 -3.36 -14.46 -10.52
C THR A 70 -2.86 -13.53 -9.42
N ALA A 71 -2.90 -14.00 -8.18
CA ALA A 71 -2.31 -13.29 -7.05
C ALA A 71 -0.77 -13.26 -7.17
N VAL A 72 -0.14 -12.16 -6.77
CA VAL A 72 1.31 -11.97 -6.92
C VAL A 72 1.98 -11.78 -5.56
N THR A 73 3.05 -12.54 -5.32
CA THR A 73 3.95 -12.36 -4.18
C THR A 73 5.37 -12.05 -4.65
N LEU A 74 5.96 -10.97 -4.15
CA LEU A 74 7.38 -10.67 -4.32
C LEU A 74 8.19 -11.32 -3.21
N ALA A 75 9.03 -12.29 -3.55
CA ALA A 75 9.98 -12.91 -2.65
C ALA A 75 11.33 -12.18 -2.74
N ILE A 76 11.56 -11.21 -1.87
CA ILE A 76 12.74 -10.34 -1.90
C ILE A 76 13.87 -11.00 -1.11
N ARG A 77 15.01 -11.25 -1.77
CA ARG A 77 16.27 -11.64 -1.10
C ARG A 77 16.88 -10.42 -0.43
N ILE A 78 16.92 -10.45 0.90
CA ILE A 78 17.57 -9.44 1.72
C ILE A 78 18.87 -10.02 2.26
N ARG A 79 20.00 -9.44 1.85
CA ARG A 79 21.33 -9.83 2.33
C ARG A 79 21.67 -9.05 3.59
N THR A 80 22.35 -9.73 4.51
CA THR A 80 23.02 -9.14 5.66
C THR A 80 24.52 -9.28 5.43
N PHE A 81 25.23 -8.16 5.48
CA PHE A 81 26.66 -8.08 5.28
C PHE A 81 27.41 -8.02 6.61
N GLN A 82 28.67 -8.40 6.57
CA GLN A 82 29.64 -8.18 7.64
C GLN A 82 30.91 -7.56 7.06
N CYS A 83 31.40 -6.50 7.69
CA CYS A 83 32.66 -5.88 7.31
C CYS A 83 33.83 -6.82 7.66
N PRO A 84 34.75 -7.11 6.74
CA PRO A 84 35.93 -7.92 7.05
C PRO A 84 36.92 -7.21 7.98
N ASN A 85 36.91 -5.87 8.04
CA ASN A 85 37.82 -5.07 8.86
C ASN A 85 37.26 -4.82 10.28
N CYS A 86 36.21 -3.99 10.40
CA CYS A 86 35.65 -3.59 11.71
C CYS A 86 34.56 -4.52 12.26
N ARG A 87 34.25 -5.63 11.55
CA ARG A 87 33.20 -6.62 11.91
C ARG A 87 31.76 -6.09 12.06
N GLN A 88 31.49 -4.82 11.76
CA GLN A 88 30.15 -4.23 11.76
C GLN A 88 29.21 -5.01 10.82
N ARG A 89 27.94 -5.13 11.21
CA ARG A 89 26.89 -5.84 10.46
C ARG A 89 25.78 -4.88 10.05
N TRP A 90 25.31 -5.00 8.82
CA TRP A 90 24.17 -4.25 8.31
C TRP A 90 23.36 -5.12 7.34
N SER A 91 22.09 -4.80 7.16
CA SER A 91 21.21 -5.49 6.22
C SER A 91 20.73 -4.54 5.15
N GLN A 92 20.51 -5.05 3.95
CA GLN A 92 19.80 -4.30 2.92
C GLN A 92 18.39 -3.94 3.40
N SER A 93 17.87 -2.79 2.94
CA SER A 93 16.56 -2.28 3.33
C SER A 93 15.60 -2.27 2.15
N PRO A 94 14.43 -2.95 2.24
CA PRO A 94 13.39 -2.90 1.20
C PRO A 94 12.43 -1.71 1.40
N ALA A 95 12.90 -0.57 1.90
CA ALA A 95 12.05 0.58 2.26
C ALA A 95 11.37 1.26 1.05
N LYS A 96 11.99 1.15 -0.14
CA LYS A 96 11.36 1.53 -1.42
C LYS A 96 10.19 0.60 -1.75
N ALA A 97 10.35 -0.71 -1.51
CA ALA A 97 9.30 -1.69 -1.81
C ALA A 97 8.13 -1.71 -0.80
N CYS A 98 8.38 -1.42 0.49
CA CYS A 98 7.36 -1.48 1.54
C CYS A 98 7.63 -0.53 2.72
N VAL A 99 6.57 -0.12 3.41
CA VAL A 99 6.66 0.69 4.64
C VAL A 99 6.84 -0.22 5.85
N GLY A 100 7.91 -0.02 6.62
CA GLY A 100 8.16 -0.69 7.90
C GLY A 100 8.00 -2.22 7.84
N ARG A 101 7.06 -2.75 8.63
CA ARG A 101 6.73 -4.19 8.72
C ARG A 101 5.53 -4.59 7.85
N SER A 102 5.06 -3.72 6.95
CA SER A 102 3.93 -4.05 6.07
C SER A 102 4.20 -5.33 5.28
N LYS A 103 3.14 -6.13 5.13
CA LYS A 103 3.10 -7.32 4.28
C LYS A 103 2.79 -6.97 2.82
N LEU A 104 2.35 -5.74 2.54
CA LEU A 104 2.03 -5.27 1.20
C LEU A 104 3.22 -4.47 0.65
N SER A 105 3.45 -4.61 -0.65
CA SER A 105 4.25 -3.63 -1.39
C SER A 105 3.55 -2.28 -1.40
N ARG A 106 4.31 -1.19 -1.63
CA ARG A 106 3.72 0.16 -1.77
C ARG A 106 2.68 0.20 -2.88
N THR A 107 2.96 -0.46 -4.01
CA THR A 107 2.01 -0.59 -5.13
C THR A 107 0.74 -1.33 -4.70
N ALA A 108 0.84 -2.42 -3.93
CA ALA A 108 -0.35 -3.13 -3.42
C ALA A 108 -1.19 -2.27 -2.48
N ARG A 109 -0.56 -1.43 -1.64
CA ARG A 109 -1.30 -0.51 -0.77
C ARG A 109 -2.09 0.52 -1.58
N LEU A 110 -1.46 1.12 -2.59
CA LEU A 110 -2.12 2.09 -3.47
C LEU A 110 -3.23 1.43 -4.30
N TRP A 111 -2.96 0.25 -4.84
CA TRP A 111 -3.94 -0.54 -5.58
C TRP A 111 -5.17 -0.87 -4.71
N ALA A 112 -4.95 -1.35 -3.47
CA ALA A 112 -6.05 -1.64 -2.55
C ALA A 112 -6.88 -0.39 -2.22
N LEU A 113 -6.24 0.76 -2.00
CA LEU A 113 -6.96 2.03 -1.77
C LEU A 113 -7.79 2.43 -3.00
N LYS A 114 -7.21 2.37 -4.20
CA LYS A 114 -7.92 2.65 -5.46
C LYS A 114 -9.09 1.70 -5.66
N SER A 115 -8.94 0.41 -5.38
CA SER A 115 -10.02 -0.57 -5.52
C SER A 115 -11.20 -0.29 -4.59
N VAL A 116 -10.98 0.28 -3.41
CA VAL A 116 -12.08 0.74 -2.55
C VAL A 116 -12.69 2.03 -3.09
N VAL A 117 -11.86 3.04 -3.35
CA VAL A 117 -12.34 4.42 -3.61
C VAL A 117 -12.90 4.59 -5.00
N ILE A 118 -12.27 3.98 -6.01
CA ILE A 118 -12.62 4.11 -7.43
C ILE A 118 -13.50 2.95 -7.83
N ASP A 119 -13.03 1.72 -7.63
CA ASP A 119 -13.71 0.51 -8.13
C ASP A 119 -14.86 0.04 -7.23
N LYS A 120 -15.05 0.68 -6.06
CA LYS A 120 -16.09 0.37 -5.07
C LYS A 120 -16.09 -1.08 -4.60
N MET A 121 -14.93 -1.73 -4.60
CA MET A 121 -14.77 -3.11 -4.14
C MET A 121 -14.80 -3.18 -2.61
N SER A 122 -15.43 -4.22 -2.09
CA SER A 122 -15.36 -4.52 -0.65
C SER A 122 -13.95 -4.96 -0.26
N ILE A 123 -13.55 -4.67 0.98
CA ILE A 123 -12.26 -5.13 1.53
C ILE A 123 -12.14 -6.66 1.45
N HIS A 124 -13.24 -7.41 1.54
CA HIS A 124 -13.24 -8.86 1.38
C HIS A 124 -12.79 -9.29 -0.01
N VAL A 125 -13.37 -8.70 -1.07
CA VAL A 125 -12.99 -9.01 -2.46
C VAL A 125 -11.52 -8.65 -2.72
N ILE A 126 -11.07 -7.49 -2.22
CA ILE A 126 -9.68 -7.04 -2.35
C ILE A 126 -8.73 -8.03 -1.66
N ALA A 127 -9.08 -8.51 -0.46
CA ALA A 127 -8.29 -9.50 0.27
C ALA A 127 -8.19 -10.85 -0.47
N GLN A 128 -9.29 -11.29 -1.09
CA GLN A 128 -9.29 -12.49 -1.95
C GLN A 128 -8.38 -12.30 -3.17
N ASN A 129 -8.50 -11.17 -3.88
CA ASN A 129 -7.69 -10.85 -5.06
C ASN A 129 -6.18 -10.79 -4.74
N LEU A 130 -5.84 -10.25 -3.56
CA LEU A 130 -4.47 -10.16 -3.06
C LEU A 130 -3.97 -11.44 -2.36
N ALA A 131 -4.82 -12.46 -2.22
CA ALA A 131 -4.53 -13.68 -1.45
C ALA A 131 -3.97 -13.39 -0.04
N THR A 132 -4.56 -12.43 0.67
CA THR A 132 -4.12 -12.01 2.01
C THR A 132 -5.29 -11.86 2.98
N SER A 133 -5.00 -11.56 4.25
CA SER A 133 -6.08 -11.42 5.25
C SER A 133 -6.81 -10.09 5.10
N TRP A 134 -8.11 -10.11 5.38
CA TRP A 134 -8.96 -8.92 5.43
C TRP A 134 -8.35 -7.81 6.31
N ASN A 135 -7.87 -8.16 7.51
CA ASN A 135 -7.24 -7.19 8.42
C ASN A 135 -6.02 -6.52 7.79
N THR A 136 -5.20 -7.26 7.04
CA THR A 136 -4.01 -6.69 6.39
C THR A 136 -4.40 -5.64 5.35
N VAL A 137 -5.44 -5.92 4.55
CA VAL A 137 -5.96 -4.96 3.56
C VAL A 137 -6.62 -3.78 4.25
N CYS A 138 -7.52 -4.02 5.21
CA CYS A 138 -8.26 -2.98 5.92
C CYS A 138 -7.30 -1.97 6.58
N THR A 139 -6.31 -2.46 7.33
CA THR A 139 -5.30 -1.59 7.95
C THR A 139 -4.52 -0.77 6.92
N ALA A 140 -4.13 -1.37 5.79
CA ALA A 140 -3.40 -0.64 4.75
C ALA A 140 -4.25 0.44 4.07
N VAL A 141 -5.54 0.16 3.82
CA VAL A 141 -6.49 1.11 3.23
C VAL A 141 -6.76 2.26 4.19
N LEU A 142 -7.02 1.98 5.47
CA LEU A 142 -7.27 3.02 6.47
C LEU A 142 -6.05 3.91 6.66
N ASP A 143 -4.86 3.33 6.82
CA ASP A 143 -3.60 4.05 6.99
C ASP A 143 -3.28 4.95 5.79
N LEU A 144 -3.35 4.40 4.57
CA LEU A 144 -3.05 5.16 3.36
C LEU A 144 -4.15 6.18 3.01
N GLY A 145 -5.43 5.81 3.18
CA GLY A 145 -6.57 6.68 2.93
C GLY A 145 -6.61 7.86 3.89
N THR A 146 -6.29 7.63 5.17
CA THR A 146 -6.14 8.72 6.14
C THR A 146 -5.03 9.67 5.70
N THR A 147 -3.86 9.13 5.35
CA THR A 147 -2.70 9.94 4.98
C THR A 147 -2.88 10.72 3.67
N LEU A 148 -3.45 10.10 2.64
CA LEU A 148 -3.52 10.69 1.30
C LEU A 148 -4.82 11.45 1.01
N LEU A 149 -5.92 11.11 1.70
CA LEU A 149 -7.24 11.67 1.39
C LEU A 149 -7.77 12.52 2.54
N LEU A 150 -7.72 12.00 3.78
CA LEU A 150 -8.33 12.69 4.92
C LEU A 150 -7.41 13.76 5.52
N ALA A 151 -6.09 13.55 5.51
CA ALA A 151 -5.12 14.51 6.01
C ALA A 151 -4.75 15.59 4.98
N ASP A 152 -5.24 15.50 3.75
CA ASP A 152 -5.01 16.51 2.72
C ASP A 152 -5.86 17.75 3.01
N ALA A 153 -5.22 18.83 3.47
CA ALA A 153 -5.91 20.08 3.78
C ALA A 153 -6.58 20.71 2.55
N THR A 154 -6.08 20.43 1.35
CA THR A 154 -6.65 20.96 0.09
C THR A 154 -7.97 20.28 -0.29
N ARG A 155 -8.41 19.25 0.46
CA ARG A 155 -9.70 18.57 0.22
C ARG A 155 -10.91 19.50 0.32
N PHE A 156 -10.77 20.63 1.02
CA PHE A 156 -11.79 21.66 1.18
C PHE A 156 -11.73 22.78 0.13
N ASP A 157 -10.69 22.81 -0.69
CA ASP A 157 -10.48 23.91 -1.64
C ASP A 157 -11.63 23.99 -2.64
N GLY A 158 -12.19 25.21 -2.79
CA GLY A 158 -13.29 25.50 -3.70
C GLY A 158 -14.65 24.96 -3.28
N VAL A 159 -14.79 24.41 -2.06
CA VAL A 159 -16.11 24.00 -1.52
C VAL A 159 -16.91 25.23 -1.11
N SER A 160 -18.07 25.45 -1.73
CA SER A 160 -19.01 26.52 -1.36
C SER A 160 -20.34 25.99 -0.81
N THR A 161 -20.70 24.74 -1.14
CA THR A 161 -21.96 24.13 -0.73
C THR A 161 -21.70 22.73 -0.22
N ILE A 162 -22.13 22.44 1.02
CA ILE A 162 -22.02 21.11 1.61
C ILE A 162 -23.40 20.52 1.90
N GLY A 163 -23.52 19.21 1.67
CA GLY A 163 -24.60 18.38 2.16
C GLY A 163 -24.13 17.61 3.38
N VAL A 164 -24.99 17.51 4.37
CA VAL A 164 -24.72 16.77 5.61
C VAL A 164 -25.82 15.75 5.79
N ASP A 165 -25.44 14.50 6.01
CA ASP A 165 -26.36 13.39 6.26
C ASP A 165 -25.90 12.57 7.47
N GLU A 166 -26.83 11.89 8.14
CA GLU A 166 -26.53 11.02 9.27
C GLU A 166 -26.84 9.57 8.91
N HIS A 167 -25.82 8.72 8.96
CA HIS A 167 -25.97 7.30 8.68
C HIS A 167 -25.88 6.47 9.95
N CYS A 168 -26.93 5.70 10.22
CA CYS A 168 -26.94 4.69 11.27
C CYS A 168 -26.63 3.31 10.69
N TRP A 169 -25.75 2.57 11.36
CA TRP A 169 -25.63 1.13 11.15
C TRP A 169 -25.58 0.40 12.49
N SER A 170 -26.13 -0.81 12.51
CA SER A 170 -26.11 -1.66 13.71
C SER A 170 -25.15 -2.84 13.50
N HIS A 171 -24.22 -3.02 14.43
CA HIS A 171 -23.38 -4.21 14.46
C HIS A 171 -23.53 -4.91 15.81
N ARG A 172 -24.06 -6.14 15.79
CA ARG A 172 -24.37 -6.94 17.00
C ARG A 172 -25.31 -6.23 17.98
N GLY A 173 -26.32 -5.54 17.45
CA GLY A 173 -27.32 -4.83 18.25
C GLY A 173 -26.83 -3.53 18.88
N ILE A 174 -25.64 -3.05 18.50
CA ILE A 174 -25.13 -1.74 18.91
C ILE A 174 -25.20 -0.83 17.70
N ASP A 175 -26.06 0.17 17.81
CA ASP A 175 -26.18 1.23 16.83
C ASP A 175 -24.98 2.16 16.89
N ARG A 176 -24.48 2.49 15.72
CA ARG A 176 -23.38 3.42 15.51
C ARG A 176 -23.82 4.43 14.46
N TRP A 177 -23.37 5.65 14.67
CA TRP A 177 -23.74 6.79 13.85
C TRP A 177 -22.48 7.42 13.27
N VAL A 178 -22.60 7.88 12.03
CA VAL A 178 -21.63 8.77 11.41
C VAL A 178 -22.37 9.93 10.74
N THR A 179 -21.77 11.11 10.81
CA THR A 179 -22.18 12.27 10.02
C THR A 179 -21.32 12.29 8.76
N VAL A 180 -21.98 12.19 7.61
CA VAL A 180 -21.39 12.18 6.28
C VAL A 180 -21.45 13.58 5.71
N ILE A 181 -20.30 14.09 5.27
CA ILE A 181 -20.17 15.46 4.76
C ILE A 181 -19.73 15.40 3.31
N VAL A 182 -20.54 15.99 2.44
CA VAL A 182 -20.41 15.88 0.99
C VAL A 182 -20.32 17.27 0.38
N ASP A 183 -19.35 17.45 -0.51
CA ASP A 183 -19.24 18.61 -1.39
C ASP A 183 -20.34 18.52 -2.46
N LEU A 184 -21.26 19.49 -2.42
CA LEU A 184 -22.35 19.66 -3.38
C LEU A 184 -22.09 20.83 -4.34
N THR A 185 -20.92 21.46 -4.28
CA THR A 185 -20.58 22.65 -5.08
C THR A 185 -20.68 22.34 -6.58
N ASN A 186 -20.11 21.22 -7.00
CA ASN A 186 -20.13 20.75 -8.39
C ASN A 186 -20.65 19.32 -8.47
N ARG A 187 -21.15 18.92 -9.65
CA ARG A 187 -21.50 17.53 -9.93
C ARG A 187 -20.36 16.82 -10.68
N PRO A 188 -20.10 15.53 -10.39
CA PRO A 188 -20.75 14.71 -9.36
C PRO A 188 -20.34 15.13 -7.95
N ALA A 189 -21.25 14.94 -6.98
CA ALA A 189 -20.98 15.21 -5.58
C ALA A 189 -19.79 14.38 -5.07
N ARG A 190 -18.98 14.97 -4.19
CA ARG A 190 -17.74 14.37 -3.69
C ARG A 190 -17.79 14.25 -2.17
N LEU A 191 -17.47 13.07 -1.63
CA LEU A 191 -17.33 12.90 -0.19
C LEU A 191 -16.13 13.71 0.32
N ILE A 192 -16.36 14.55 1.34
CA ILE A 192 -15.32 15.34 2.01
C ILE A 192 -14.84 14.59 3.27
N ASP A 193 -15.78 14.20 4.13
CA ASP A 193 -15.46 13.57 5.40
C ASP A 193 -16.59 12.66 5.92
N ILE A 194 -16.23 11.78 6.84
CA ILE A 194 -17.16 10.95 7.61
C ILE A 194 -16.70 11.00 9.07
N VAL A 195 -17.45 11.71 9.91
CA VAL A 195 -17.11 11.88 11.32
C VAL A 195 -17.96 10.98 12.22
N PRO A 196 -17.38 10.36 13.27
CA PRO A 196 -18.15 9.56 14.22
C PRO A 196 -19.17 10.40 14.98
N GLY A 197 -20.35 9.82 15.20
CA GLY A 197 -21.43 10.45 15.94
C GLY A 197 -22.56 10.96 15.06
N ARG A 198 -23.43 11.73 15.69
CA ARG A 198 -24.57 12.42 15.09
C ARG A 198 -24.85 13.66 15.93
N SER A 199 -25.72 14.54 15.43
CA SER A 199 -26.17 15.82 15.98
C SER A 199 -25.50 17.05 15.37
N ALA A 200 -26.19 18.18 15.55
CA ALA A 200 -25.68 19.51 15.22
C ALA A 200 -24.38 19.86 15.97
N GLU A 201 -24.14 19.29 17.15
CA GLU A 201 -22.89 19.49 17.90
C GLU A 201 -21.70 18.84 17.21
N VAL A 202 -21.81 17.58 16.80
CA VAL A 202 -20.76 16.88 16.04
C VAL A 202 -20.41 17.64 14.76
N PHE A 203 -21.42 18.14 14.06
CA PHE A 203 -21.21 18.92 12.85
C PHE A 203 -20.60 20.30 13.12
N ARG A 204 -21.05 21.00 14.17
CA ARG A 204 -20.47 22.29 14.59
C ARG A 204 -19.00 22.15 14.95
N ASP A 205 -18.63 21.10 15.67
CA ASP A 205 -17.24 20.87 16.08
C ASP A 205 -16.35 20.55 14.86
N TRP A 206 -16.89 19.90 13.83
CA TRP A 206 -16.18 19.69 12.56
C TRP A 206 -15.97 20.97 11.74
N LEU A 207 -16.85 21.97 11.87
CA LEU A 207 -16.72 23.26 11.18
C LEU A 207 -15.61 24.16 11.74
N GLN A 208 -15.06 23.83 12.92
CA GLN A 208 -13.97 24.56 13.57
C GLN A 208 -12.61 24.11 13.07
#